data_AF-A0A1G7HQQ6-F1
#
_entry.id   AF-A0A1G7HQQ6-F1
#
_cell.length_a   1.000
_cell.length_b   1.000
_cell.length_c   1.000
_cell.angle_alpha   90.00
_cell.angle_beta   90.00
_cell.angle_gamma   90.00
#
_symmetry.space_group_name_H-M   'P 1'
#
loop_
_entity.id
_entity.type
_entity.pdbx_description
1 polymer ?
#
loop_
_entity_poly.entity_id
_entity_poly.type
_entity_poly.pdbx_seq_one_letter_code
_entity_poly.pdbx_strand_id
1 'polypeptide(L)' 'MSRTFLLIVIVALAVVAAVTGYFYYQERQSGVDIKIDGSGVSIESN' A
#
# COMPACT_ATOMS: atom_id res chain seq x y z
N MET A 1 23.60 -4.41 -21.50
CA MET A 1 22.23 -3.88 -21.28
C MET A 1 22.26 -2.37 -21.41
N SER A 2 21.26 -1.76 -22.04
CA SER A 2 21.20 -0.30 -22.16
C SER A 2 20.91 0.32 -20.78
N ARG A 3 21.48 1.49 -20.52
CA ARG A 3 21.20 2.26 -19.29
C ARG A 3 19.70 2.51 -19.11
N THR A 4 18.99 2.73 -20.23
CA THR A 4 17.55 2.87 -20.28
C THR A 4 16.81 1.63 -19.76
N PHE A 5 17.24 0.43 -20.18
CA PHE A 5 16.63 -0.81 -19.71
C PHE A 5 16.80 -0.98 -18.20
N LEU A 6 18.01 -0.70 -17.67
CA LEU A 6 18.26 -0.73 -16.22
C LEU A 6 17.38 0.25 -15.45
N LEU A 7 17.21 1.48 -15.96
CA LEU A 7 16.34 2.47 -15.31
C LEU A 7 14.87 2.04 -15.29
N ILE A 8 14.38 1.44 -16.38
CA ILE A 8 13.00 0.91 -16.44
C ILE A 8 12.80 -0.18 -15.39
N VAL A 9 13.76 -1.10 -15.27
CA VAL A 9 13.69 -2.18 -14.28
C VAL A 9 13.68 -1.64 -12.85
N ILE A 10 14.52 -0.65 -12.54
CA ILE A 10 14.57 -0.02 -11.23
C ILE A 10 13.24 0.67 -10.89
N VAL A 11 12.66 1.42 -11.84
CA VAL A 11 11.37 2.08 -11.64
C VAL A 11 10.27 1.06 -11.43
N ALA A 12 10.24 -0.02 -12.22
CA ALA A 12 9.26 -1.09 -12.05
C ALA A 12 9.36 -1.74 -10.67
N LEU A 13 10.57 -2.03 -10.19
CA LEU A 13 10.80 -2.59 -8.86
C LEU A 13 10.35 -1.63 -7.74
N ALA A 14 10.61 -0.33 -7.89
CA ALA A 14 10.18 0.67 -6.92
C ALA A 14 8.64 0.75 -6.82
N VAL A 15 7.94 0.69 -7.96
CA VAL A 15 6.47 0.67 -7.98
C VAL A 15 5.93 -0.59 -7.31
N VAL A 16 6.48 -1.77 -7.61
CA VAL A 16 6.07 -3.02 -6.97
C VAL A 16 6.28 -2.95 -5.46
N ALA A 17 7.45 -2.49 -5.00
CA ALA A 17 7.75 -2.35 -3.57
C ALA A 17 6.78 -1.38 -2.87
N ALA A 18 6.44 -0.26 -3.51
CA ALA A 18 5.49 0.72 -2.96
C ALA A 18 4.08 0.12 -2.85
N VAL A 19 3.61 -0.57 -3.89
CA VAL A 19 2.28 -1.21 -3.91
C VAL A 19 2.21 -2.32 -2.87
N THR A 20 3.19 -3.24 -2.84
CA THR A 20 3.24 -4.31 -1.84
C THR A 20 3.34 -3.77 -0.43
N GLY A 21 4.16 -2.74 -0.20
CA GLY A 21 4.26 -2.07 1.09
C GLY A 21 2.95 -1.42 1.53
N TYR A 22 2.23 -0.77 0.60
CA TYR A 22 0.92 -0.20 0.85
C TYR A 22 -0.12 -1.27 1.21
N PHE A 23 -0.21 -2.35 0.43
CA PHE A 23 -1.11 -3.47 0.73
C PHE A 23 -0.78 -4.12 2.07
N TYR A 24 0.50 -4.35 2.36
CA TYR A 24 0.92 -4.94 3.62
C TYR A 24 0.63 -4.04 4.83
N TYR A 25 0.76 -2.72 4.66
CA TYR A 25 0.38 -1.73 5.67
C TYR A 25 -1.14 -1.70 5.88
N GLN A 26 -1.90 -1.76 4.80
CA GLN A 26 -3.37 -1.80 4.82
C GLN A 26 -3.89 -3.10 5.46
N GLU A 27 -3.31 -4.26 5.14
CA GLU A 27 -3.65 -5.55 5.77
C GLU A 27 -3.38 -5.55 7.27
N ARG A 28 -2.30 -4.90 7.72
CA ARG A 28 -2.05 -4.75 9.17
C ARG A 28 -3.05 -3.83 9.86
N GLN A 29 -3.63 -2.87 9.14
CA GLN A 29 -4.74 -2.07 9.63
C GLN A 29 -6.11 -2.73 9.43
N SER A 30 -6.22 -3.83 8.66
CA SER A 30 -7.46 -4.59 8.47
C SER A 30 -7.91 -5.38 9.73
N GLY A 31 -7.17 -5.31 10.83
CA GLY A 31 -7.69 -5.63 12.16
C GLY A 31 -8.59 -4.53 12.75
N VAL A 32 -8.62 -3.35 12.12
CA VAL A 32 -9.52 -2.23 12.40
C VAL A 32 -10.53 -2.18 11.27
N ASP A 33 -11.77 -2.58 11.56
CA ASP A 33 -12.91 -2.44 10.64
C ASP A 33 -13.19 -0.93 10.44
N ILE A 34 -12.54 -0.31 9.46
CA ILE A 34 -12.83 1.09 9.11
C ILE A 34 -14.14 1.10 8.34
N LYS A 35 -15.25 1.08 9.09
CA LYS A 35 -16.56 1.46 8.60
C LYS A 35 -16.56 2.95 8.28
N ILE A 36 -16.34 3.28 7.01
CA ILE A 36 -16.60 4.62 6.48
C ILE A 36 -18.11 4.72 6.27
N ASP A 37 -18.85 4.84 7.36
CA ASP A 37 -20.26 5.21 7.33
C ASP A 37 -20.35 6.75 7.37
N GLY A 38 -21.44 7.32 6.84
CA GLY A 38 -21.62 8.76 6.60
C GLY A 38 -21.58 9.69 7.83
N SER A 39 -21.14 9.16 8.99
CA SER A 39 -21.09 9.80 10.31
C SER A 39 -19.66 10.06 10.83
N GLY A 40 -18.60 9.68 10.11
CA GLY A 40 -17.21 9.90 10.51
C GLY A 40 -16.48 8.62 10.96
N VAL A 41 -15.14 8.72 11.05
CA VAL A 41 -14.23 7.58 11.29
C VAL A 41 -14.30 7.16 12.76
N SER A 42 -14.98 6.05 13.05
CA SER A 42 -14.95 5.38 14.35
C SER A 42 -13.96 4.22 14.33
N ILE A 43 -12.87 4.34 15.08
CA ILE A 43 -11.89 3.28 15.31
C ILE A 43 -12.31 2.55 16.59
N GLU A 44 -12.84 1.33 16.45
CA GLU A 44 -13.13 0.45 17.59
C GLU A 44 -11.97 -0.55 17.75
N SER A 45 -11.31 -0.53 18.90
CA SER A 45 -10.24 -1.46 19.29
C SER A 45 -10.78 -2.40 20.35
N ASN A 46 -10.67 -3.72 20.10
CA ASN A 46 -10.96 -4.76 21.10
C ASN A 46 -9.92 -4.77 22.23
#